data_AF-A0A4S3B6C4-F1
#
_entry.id   AF-A0A4S3B6C4-F1
#
_cell.length_a   1.000
_cell.length_b   1.000
_cell.length_c   1.000
_cell.angle_alpha   90.00
_cell.angle_beta   90.00
_cell.angle_gamma   90.00
#
_symmetry.space_group_name_H-M   'P 1'
#
loop_
_entity.id
_entity.type
_entity.pdbx_description
1 polymer ?
#
loop_
_entity_poly.entity_id
_entity_poly.type
_entity_poly.pdbx_seq_one_letter_code
_entity_poly.pdbx_strand_id
1 'polypeptide(L)' 'MKRQSNYTVEISCNIKKIWDIVVNCADTNWRSDLIKTEILSETSFKEYFKNGGETIFTITEKTPYTRYHFNMEN' A
#
# COMPACT_ATOMS: atom_id res chain seq x y z
N MET A 1 -8.26 -6.40 -23.07
CA MET A 1 -9.27 -6.53 -22.00
C MET A 1 -8.59 -6.24 -20.67
N LYS A 2 -9.01 -5.20 -19.92
CA LYS A 2 -8.46 -4.93 -18.58
C LYS A 2 -9.02 -5.97 -17.60
N ARG A 3 -8.17 -6.60 -16.80
CA ARG A 3 -8.59 -7.48 -15.70
C ARG A 3 -8.85 -6.63 -14.46
N GLN A 4 -9.92 -6.92 -13.73
CA GLN A 4 -10.27 -6.24 -12.49
C GLN A 4 -10.68 -7.28 -11.43
N SER A 5 -10.28 -7.03 -10.19
CA SER A 5 -10.71 -7.75 -9.00
C SER A 5 -11.09 -6.72 -7.93
N ASN A 6 -12.10 -7.02 -7.12
CA ASN A 6 -12.53 -6.16 -6.03
C ASN A 6 -12.70 -7.01 -4.75
N TYR A 7 -12.30 -6.46 -3.61
CA TYR A 7 -12.47 -7.07 -2.29
C TYR A 7 -12.90 -5.98 -1.30
N THR A 8 -13.74 -6.33 -0.33
CA THR A 8 -14.27 -5.39 0.67
C THR A 8 -14.32 -6.07 2.03
N VAL A 9 -13.95 -5.32 3.07
CA VAL A 9 -13.95 -5.79 4.45
C VAL A 9 -14.41 -4.67 5.38
N GLU A 10 -15.17 -5.02 6.41
CA GLU A 10 -15.54 -4.11 7.48
C GLU A 10 -14.56 -4.24 8.65
N ILE A 11 -14.00 -3.11 9.08
CA ILE A 11 -13.08 -3.06 10.21
C ILE A 11 -13.70 -2.17 11.28
N SER A 12 -13.97 -2.73 12.46
CA SER A 12 -14.54 -2.02 13.61
C SER A 12 -13.49 -1.15 14.32
N CYS A 13 -12.92 -0.19 13.59
CA CYS A 13 -11.90 0.72 14.09
C CYS A 13 -12.11 2.14 13.55
N ASN A 14 -11.52 3.13 14.21
CA ASN A 14 -11.56 4.51 13.74
C ASN A 14 -10.83 4.65 12.39
N ILE A 15 -11.49 5.27 11.41
CA ILE A 15 -10.93 5.43 10.06
C ILE A 15 -9.60 6.18 10.03
N LYS A 16 -9.37 7.14 10.93
CA LYS A 16 -8.11 7.89 10.98
C LYS A 16 -6.95 6.97 11.37
N LYS A 17 -7.15 6.12 12.38
CA LYS A 17 -6.14 5.14 12.81
C LYS A 17 -5.82 4.15 11.69
N ILE A 18 -6.84 3.63 11.02
CA ILE A 18 -6.64 2.71 9.88
C ILE A 18 -5.89 3.41 8.76
N TRP A 19 -6.31 4.62 8.42
CA TRP A 19 -5.67 5.42 7.37
C TRP A 19 -4.18 5.64 7.66
N ASP A 20 -3.85 6.12 8.86
CA ASP A 20 -2.46 6.43 9.25
C ASP A 20 -1.56 5.19 9.19
N ILE A 21 -2.10 4.00 9.53
CA ILE A 21 -1.38 2.72 9.42
C ILE A 21 -1.19 2.31 7.96
N VAL A 22 -2.24 2.37 7.14
CA VAL A 22 -2.22 1.86 5.76
C VAL A 22 -1.37 2.72 4.83
N VAL A 23 -1.35 4.04 5.04
CA VAL A 23 -0.57 4.95 4.18
C VAL A 23 0.88 5.15 4.64
N ASN A 24 1.27 4.57 5.78
CA ASN A 24 2.62 4.64 6.29
C ASN A 24 3.49 3.55 5.66
N CYS A 25 4.13 3.88 4.53
CA CYS A 25 5.03 2.97 3.84
C CYS A 25 6.38 2.76 4.56
N ALA A 26 6.68 3.50 5.62
CA ALA A 26 7.90 3.30 6.41
C ALA A 26 7.72 2.29 7.56
N ASP A 27 6.49 2.07 8.02
CA ASP A 27 6.15 1.09 9.04
C ASP A 27 5.10 0.10 8.52
N THR A 28 5.59 -0.93 7.84
CA THR A 28 4.77 -1.97 7.20
C THR A 28 4.73 -3.26 8.01
N ASN A 29 4.95 -3.21 9.33
CA ASN A 29 4.96 -4.41 10.19
C ASN A 29 3.64 -5.21 10.18
N TRP A 30 2.52 -4.58 9.82
CA TRP A 30 1.23 -5.25 9.66
C TRP A 30 1.13 -6.10 8.38
N ARG A 31 2.03 -5.92 7.41
CA ARG A 31 2.11 -6.67 6.16
C ARG A 31 3.00 -7.91 6.34
N SER A 32 2.38 -9.00 6.78
CA SER A 32 3.10 -10.26 7.06
C SER A 32 3.84 -10.85 5.86
N ASP A 33 3.45 -10.46 4.64
CA ASP A 33 4.03 -10.89 3.36
C ASP A 33 5.31 -10.13 2.96
N LEU A 34 5.59 -8.98 3.57
CA LEU A 34 6.72 -8.12 3.22
C LEU A 34 7.97 -8.43 4.05
N ILE A 35 9.14 -8.30 3.43
CA ILE A 35 10.44 -8.24 4.10
C ILE A 35 10.68 -6.80 4.57
N LYS A 36 10.52 -5.83 3.66
CA LYS A 36 10.73 -4.40 3.91
C LYS A 36 10.09 -3.57 2.82
N THR A 37 10.03 -2.27 3.08
CA THR A 37 9.70 -1.24 2.11
C THR A 37 10.85 -0.24 2.02
N GLU A 38 11.12 0.26 0.82
CA GLU A 38 12.12 1.31 0.56
C GLU A 38 11.42 2.54 -0.02
N ILE A 39 11.57 3.70 0.62
CA ILE A 39 10.99 4.96 0.14
C ILE A 39 11.92 5.53 -0.93
N LEU A 40 11.41 5.67 -2.15
CA LEU A 40 12.18 6.17 -3.29
C LEU A 40 11.97 7.69 -3.50
N SER A 41 10.78 8.19 -3.20
CA SER A 41 10.44 9.62 -3.24
C SER A 41 9.19 9.91 -2.39
N GLU A 42 8.70 11.16 -2.43
CA GLU A 42 7.43 11.54 -1.79
C GLU A 42 6.21 10.77 -2.33
N THR A 43 6.29 10.31 -3.58
CA THR A 43 5.16 9.64 -4.28
C THR A 43 5.51 8.23 -4.75
N SER A 44 6.68 7.70 -4.42
CA SER A 44 7.06 6.34 -4.82
C SER A 44 7.82 5.57 -3.76
N PHE A 45 7.59 4.26 -3.74
CA PHE A 45 8.24 3.32 -2.84
C PHE A 45 8.34 1.93 -3.50
N LYS A 46 9.23 1.09 -2.98
CA LYS A 46 9.42 -0.28 -3.44
C LYS A 46 9.12 -1.26 -2.31
N GLU A 47 8.31 -2.28 -2.58
CA GLU A 47 8.07 -3.38 -1.65
C GLU A 47 8.92 -4.60 -2.03
N TYR A 48 9.51 -5.25 -1.03
CA TYR A 48 10.25 -6.51 -1.17
C TYR A 48 9.48 -7.64 -0.47
N PHE A 49 9.12 -8.69 -1.20
CA PHE A 49 8.26 -9.76 -0.68
C PHE A 49 9.04 -10.96 -0.14
N LYS A 50 8.51 -11.63 0.89
CA LYS A 50 9.15 -12.80 1.51
C LYS A 50 9.27 -14.00 0.58
N ASN A 51 8.34 -14.13 -0.37
CA ASN A 51 8.36 -15.16 -1.40
C ASN A 51 9.24 -14.79 -2.62
N GLY A 52 9.97 -13.68 -2.56
CA GLY A 52 10.77 -13.15 -3.64
C GLY A 52 9.99 -12.18 -4.54
N GLY A 53 10.74 -11.43 -5.35
CA GLY A 53 10.21 -10.35 -6.18
C GLY A 53 10.18 -9.01 -5.47
N GLU A 54 10.06 -7.96 -6.29
CA GLU A 54 9.90 -6.58 -5.86
C GLU A 54 8.84 -5.91 -6.72
N THR A 55 8.17 -4.91 -6.16
CA THR A 55 7.21 -4.07 -6.88
C THR A 55 7.49 -2.62 -6.58
N ILE A 56 7.56 -1.79 -7.61
CA ILE A 56 7.59 -0.34 -7.48
C ILE A 56 6.15 0.18 -7.52
N PHE A 57 5.81 0.99 -6.52
CA PHE A 57 4.54 1.66 -6.40
C PHE A 57 4.71 3.15 -6.65
N THR A 58 3.83 3.73 -7.46
CA THR A 58 3.73 5.18 -7.68
C THR A 58 2.35 5.66 -7.28
N ILE A 59 2.27 6.48 -6.23
CA ILE A 59 1.04 7.08 -5.71
C ILE A 59 0.53 8.10 -6.73
N THR A 60 -0.73 7.93 -7.15
CA THR A 60 -1.39 8.86 -8.07
C THR A 60 -2.56 9.61 -7.44
N GLU A 61 -3.09 9.13 -6.31
CA GLU A 61 -4.10 9.83 -5.50
C GLU A 61 -3.95 9.48 -4.02
N LYS A 62 -4.05 10.50 -3.15
CA LYS A 62 -4.04 10.35 -1.69
C LYS A 62 -5.04 11.30 -1.06
N THR A 63 -6.31 10.92 -1.08
CA THR A 63 -7.42 11.67 -0.47
C THR A 63 -7.67 11.12 0.93
N PRO A 64 -7.42 11.90 2.01
CA PRO A 64 -7.49 11.41 3.39
C PRO A 64 -8.80 10.70 3.72
N TYR A 65 -8.69 9.53 4.35
CA TYR A 65 -9.81 8.70 4.84
C TYR A 65 -10.76 8.17 3.77
N THR A 66 -10.44 8.33 2.48
CA THR A 66 -11.32 7.94 1.38
C THR A 66 -10.60 7.13 0.32
N ARG A 67 -9.43 7.59 -0.16
CA ARG A 67 -8.78 6.98 -1.32
C ARG A 67 -7.27 7.08 -1.30
N TYR A 68 -6.64 5.91 -1.33
CA TYR A 68 -5.22 5.76 -1.58
C TYR A 68 -5.06 4.92 -2.85
N HIS A 69 -4.52 5.52 -3.92
CA HIS A 69 -4.43 4.90 -5.24
C HIS A 69 -3.01 5.00 -5.78
N PHE A 70 -2.56 3.93 -6.41
CA PHE A 70 -1.20 3.81 -6.94
C PHE A 70 -1.18 2.90 -8.18
N ASN A 71 -0.18 3.14 -9.03
CA ASN A 71 0.21 2.21 -10.09
C ASN A 71 1.30 1.27 -9.57
N MET A 72 1.37 0.07 -10.16
CA MET A 72 2.31 -0.99 -9.78
C MET A 72 3.15 -1.40 -10.98
N GLU A 73 4.45 -1.58 -10.78
CA GLU A 73 5.42 -2.06 -11.77
C GLU A 73 6.24 -3.21 -11.15
N ASN A 74 6.26 -4.37 -11.81
CA ASN A 74 6.93 -5.62 -11.38
C ASN A 74 8.01 -6.04 -12.36
#